data_AF-A0A674B6V1-F1
#
_entry.id   AF-A0A674B6V1-F1
#
_cell.length_a   1.000
_cell.length_b   1.000
_cell.length_c   1.000
_cell.angle_alpha   90.00
_cell.angle_beta   90.00
_cell.angle_gamma   90.00
#
_symmetry.space_group_name_H-M   'P 1'
#
loop_
_entity.id
_entity.type
_entity.pdbx_description
1 polymer ?
#
loop_
_entity_poly.entity_id
_entity_poly.type
_entity_poly.pdbx_seq_one_letter_code
_entity_poly.pdbx_strand_id
1 'polypeptide(L)'
;MGNLIKVLTRDIDNNAGNFFLDFENAQPTEAERAVWEQVNEVLMEALAILDDLQSYNGAGEEIRQAIQNPSEDQVQERAWAAVVPLVGKLKKFYEFSLRLEGSLHGLLKALTSARCSPTQHLEQEQALARQFAEILHFTLRFDELKMTNPAIQNDFSYYRRTLNRMRINNVAAEEENEVNNELANRMSLFYANATPMLKTLSDATTKFVSDMKGCIKVLKDQPQSSVEGLLNALRYTTKHLNDETTSKQIKNMLQVN
;
A
#
# COMPACT_ATOMS: atom_id res chain seq x y z
N MET A 1 -23.30 7.98 10.64
CA MET A 1 -21.93 7.89 11.21
C MET A 1 -21.86 7.50 12.69
N GLY A 2 -22.94 7.54 13.50
CA GLY A 2 -22.88 7.18 14.94
C GLY A 2 -22.63 5.70 15.29
N ASN A 3 -22.80 4.77 14.33
CA ASN A 3 -22.57 3.34 14.58
C ASN A 3 -21.11 2.90 14.39
N LEU A 4 -20.30 3.63 13.62
CA LEU A 4 -18.88 3.29 13.43
C LEU A 4 -18.06 3.56 14.70
N ILE A 5 -18.38 4.67 15.39
CA ILE A 5 -17.74 5.05 16.67
C ILE A 5 -18.00 3.98 17.74
N LYS A 6 -19.22 3.43 17.81
CA LYS A 6 -19.57 2.35 18.75
C LYS A 6 -18.90 1.00 18.45
N VAL A 7 -18.54 0.75 17.19
CA VAL A 7 -17.83 -0.47 16.79
C VAL A 7 -16.34 -0.33 17.10
N LEU A 8 -15.75 0.86 16.93
CA LEU A 8 -14.37 1.14 17.29
C LEU A 8 -14.13 1.16 18.81
N THR A 9 -15.11 1.55 19.62
CA THR A 9 -14.97 1.64 21.09
C THR A 9 -15.30 0.35 21.84
N ARG A 10 -15.77 -0.70 21.17
CA ARG A 10 -16.38 -1.85 21.86
C ARG A 10 -15.39 -2.70 22.67
N ASP A 11 -14.11 -2.67 22.31
CA ASP A 11 -13.03 -3.38 23.00
C ASP A 11 -11.91 -2.46 23.51
N ILE A 12 -12.07 -1.13 23.43
CA ILE A 12 -11.11 -0.14 23.99
C ILE A 12 -11.54 0.18 25.43
N ASP A 13 -11.51 -0.87 26.26
CA ASP A 13 -11.58 -0.88 27.72
C ASP A 13 -12.72 -0.14 28.46
N ASN A 14 -13.17 -0.77 29.54
CA ASN A 14 -14.16 -0.31 30.51
C ASN A 14 -13.80 1.00 31.26
N ASN A 15 -13.03 1.92 30.67
CA ASN A 15 -12.64 3.18 31.31
C ASN A 15 -12.23 4.35 30.37
N ALA A 16 -12.38 4.26 29.05
CA ALA A 16 -12.00 5.36 28.15
C ALA A 16 -13.22 6.17 27.71
N GLY A 17 -13.24 7.46 28.07
CA GLY A 17 -14.23 8.41 27.58
C GLY A 17 -14.29 8.45 26.05
N ASN A 18 -15.45 8.81 25.51
CA ASN A 18 -15.61 9.02 24.07
C ASN A 18 -14.58 10.05 23.58
N PHE A 19 -13.61 9.63 22.76
CA PHE A 19 -12.69 10.55 22.08
C PHE A 19 -13.36 11.12 20.82
N PHE A 20 -13.00 12.35 20.47
CA PHE A 20 -13.59 13.08 19.34
C PHE A 20 -12.62 13.13 18.16
N LEU A 21 -13.13 12.84 16.96
CA LEU A 21 -12.40 12.96 15.68
C LEU A 21 -13.22 13.86 14.74
N ASP A 22 -12.68 15.03 14.41
CA ASP A 22 -13.31 15.94 13.44
C ASP A 22 -12.99 15.56 11.99
N PHE A 23 -13.80 14.67 11.42
CA PHE A 23 -13.65 14.30 10.01
C PHE A 23 -14.04 15.39 9.02
N GLU A 24 -14.76 16.44 9.45
CA GLU A 24 -15.25 17.47 8.53
C GLU A 24 -14.24 18.61 8.41
N ASN A 25 -13.74 19.13 9.53
CA ASN A 25 -12.98 20.38 9.57
C ASN A 25 -11.53 20.24 10.06
N ALA A 26 -11.04 19.04 10.39
CA ALA A 26 -9.65 18.86 10.84
C ALA A 26 -8.66 19.47 9.84
N GLN A 27 -7.85 20.41 10.33
CA GLN A 27 -6.75 21.05 9.61
C GLN A 27 -5.41 20.60 10.21
N PRO A 28 -4.36 20.44 9.39
CA PRO A 28 -3.07 20.03 9.90
C PRO A 28 -2.48 21.09 10.83
N THR A 29 -2.04 20.65 12.01
CA THR A 29 -1.16 21.45 12.86
C THR A 29 0.21 21.63 12.20
N GLU A 30 1.01 22.57 12.71
CA GLU A 30 2.37 22.78 12.20
C GLU A 30 3.27 21.54 12.33
N ALA A 31 3.03 20.71 13.35
CA ALA A 31 3.73 19.44 13.53
C ALA A 31 3.32 18.38 12.51
N GLU A 32 2.07 18.42 12.02
CA GLU A 32 1.54 17.46 11.04
C GLU A 32 1.86 17.86 9.60
N ARG A 33 2.03 19.16 9.32
CA ARG A 33 2.06 19.75 7.98
C ARG A 33 2.92 18.99 6.97
N ALA A 34 4.16 18.66 7.33
CA ALA A 34 5.08 17.98 6.42
C ALA A 34 4.61 16.57 6.02
N VAL A 35 4.09 15.78 6.98
CA VAL A 35 3.54 14.45 6.70
C VAL A 35 2.22 14.58 5.96
N TRP A 36 1.40 15.54 6.38
CA TRP A 36 0.08 15.78 5.80
C TRP A 36 0.19 16.14 4.31
N GLU A 37 1.11 17.03 3.93
CA GLU A 37 1.31 17.45 2.53
C GLU A 37 1.72 16.27 1.65
N GLN A 38 2.67 15.45 2.11
CA GLN A 38 3.12 14.25 1.39
C GLN A 38 1.99 13.25 1.17
N VAL A 39 1.18 13.00 2.19
CA VAL A 39 0.04 12.07 2.10
C VAL A 39 -1.09 12.67 1.26
N ASN A 40 -1.29 13.98 1.33
CA ASN A 40 -2.34 14.68 0.59
C ASN A 40 -2.10 14.62 -0.92
N GLU A 41 -0.85 14.71 -1.38
CA GLU A 41 -0.52 14.51 -2.80
C GLU A 41 -0.97 13.14 -3.31
N VAL A 42 -0.77 12.09 -2.52
CA VAL A 42 -1.19 10.72 -2.88
C VAL A 42 -2.71 10.59 -2.83
N LEU A 43 -3.38 11.19 -1.84
CA LEU A 43 -4.84 11.17 -1.74
C LEU A 43 -5.53 11.95 -2.85
N MET A 44 -4.96 13.06 -3.31
CA MET A 44 -5.48 13.81 -4.46
C MET A 44 -5.45 12.97 -5.74
N GLU A 45 -4.40 12.17 -5.94
CA GLU A 45 -4.33 11.27 -7.08
C GLU A 45 -5.25 10.04 -6.92
N ALA A 46 -5.53 9.61 -5.69
CA ALA A 46 -6.41 8.47 -5.41
C ALA A 46 -7.79 8.60 -6.08
N LEU A 47 -8.32 9.82 -6.18
CA LEU A 47 -9.58 10.10 -6.89
C LEU A 47 -9.49 9.76 -8.38
N ALA A 48 -8.44 10.22 -9.05
CA ALA A 48 -8.21 9.91 -10.47
C ALA A 48 -7.99 8.41 -10.71
N ILE A 49 -7.36 7.71 -9.77
CA ILE A 49 -7.19 6.25 -9.81
C ILE A 49 -8.54 5.53 -9.74
N LEU A 50 -9.45 5.98 -8.86
CA LEU A 50 -10.79 5.41 -8.77
C LEU A 50 -11.61 5.68 -10.04
N ASP A 51 -11.56 6.89 -10.58
CA ASP A 51 -12.24 7.24 -11.83
C ASP A 51 -11.73 6.41 -13.01
N ASP A 52 -10.42 6.21 -13.09
CA ASP A 52 -9.78 5.37 -14.11
C ASP A 52 -10.21 3.90 -13.99
N LEU A 53 -10.33 3.38 -12.77
CA LEU A 53 -10.77 2.01 -12.51
C LEU A 53 -12.26 1.83 -12.78
N GLN A 54 -13.08 2.80 -12.39
CA GLN A 54 -14.52 2.79 -12.62
C GLN A 54 -14.86 2.84 -14.12
N SER A 55 -14.04 3.53 -14.92
CA SER A 55 -14.15 3.59 -16.38
C SER A 55 -13.44 2.43 -17.11
N TYR A 56 -12.90 1.44 -16.39
CA TYR A 56 -12.21 0.30 -16.99
C TYR A 56 -13.21 -0.69 -17.62
N ASN A 57 -13.43 -0.58 -18.93
CA ASN A 57 -14.37 -1.44 -19.67
C ASN A 57 -13.78 -2.78 -20.11
N GLY A 58 -12.45 -2.89 -20.17
CA GLY A 58 -11.74 -4.06 -20.66
C GLY A 58 -11.72 -4.20 -22.20
N ALA A 59 -10.90 -5.12 -22.71
CA ALA A 59 -10.76 -5.42 -24.14
C ALA A 59 -11.31 -6.81 -24.52
N GLY A 60 -12.30 -7.29 -23.77
CA GLY A 60 -12.73 -8.68 -23.83
C GLY A 60 -13.28 -9.13 -25.19
N GLU A 61 -13.92 -8.24 -25.95
CA GLU A 61 -14.47 -8.58 -27.27
C GLU A 61 -13.36 -8.73 -28.32
N GLU A 62 -12.47 -7.74 -28.40
CA GLU A 62 -11.32 -7.76 -29.29
C GLU A 62 -10.41 -8.96 -28.99
N ILE A 63 -10.17 -9.26 -27.70
CA ILE A 63 -9.39 -10.42 -27.26
C ILE A 63 -10.06 -11.73 -27.69
N ARG A 64 -11.39 -11.87 -27.57
CA ARG A 64 -12.10 -13.07 -28.01
C ARG A 64 -11.96 -13.28 -29.52
N GLN A 65 -12.12 -12.22 -30.32
CA GLN A 65 -11.98 -12.28 -31.77
C GLN A 65 -10.55 -12.68 -32.18
N ALA A 66 -9.54 -12.12 -31.52
CA ALA A 66 -8.15 -12.48 -31.76
C ALA A 66 -7.82 -13.94 -31.37
N ILE A 67 -8.43 -14.48 -30.31
CA ILE A 67 -8.26 -15.89 -29.93
C ILE A 67 -8.95 -16.83 -30.94
N GLN A 68 -10.11 -16.45 -31.47
CA GLN A 68 -10.88 -17.25 -32.43
C GLN A 68 -10.23 -17.28 -33.81
N ASN A 69 -9.59 -16.18 -34.24
CA ASN A 69 -8.98 -16.05 -35.56
C ASN A 69 -7.47 -15.75 -35.44
N PRO A 70 -6.66 -16.74 -35.01
CA PRO A 70 -5.23 -16.53 -34.71
C PRO A 70 -4.37 -16.23 -35.95
N SER A 71 -4.85 -16.55 -37.15
CA SER A 71 -4.13 -16.34 -38.42
C SER A 71 -4.43 -14.99 -39.07
N GLU A 72 -5.34 -14.19 -38.51
CA GLU A 72 -5.74 -12.90 -39.08
C GLU A 72 -5.02 -11.75 -38.37
N ASP A 73 -4.02 -11.16 -39.01
CA ASP A 73 -3.18 -10.12 -38.41
C ASP A 73 -3.99 -8.89 -37.98
N GLN A 74 -5.00 -8.48 -38.76
CA GLN A 74 -5.83 -7.31 -38.48
C GLN A 74 -6.57 -7.43 -37.14
N VAL A 75 -7.05 -8.62 -36.76
CA VAL A 75 -7.73 -8.80 -35.46
C VAL A 75 -6.73 -8.89 -34.30
N GLN A 76 -5.52 -9.42 -34.54
CA GLN A 76 -4.46 -9.41 -33.53
C GLN A 76 -4.03 -7.98 -33.21
N GLU A 77 -3.80 -7.15 -34.24
CA GLU A 77 -3.44 -5.74 -34.09
C GLU A 77 -4.53 -4.96 -33.36
N ARG A 78 -5.80 -5.21 -33.68
CA ARG A 78 -6.93 -4.55 -33.00
C ARG A 78 -7.01 -4.91 -31.52
N ALA A 79 -6.85 -6.18 -31.17
CA ALA A 79 -6.81 -6.62 -29.78
C ALA A 79 -5.61 -6.05 -29.03
N TRP A 80 -4.45 -5.98 -29.68
CA TRP A 80 -3.27 -5.35 -29.12
C TRP A 80 -3.47 -3.85 -28.87
N ALA A 81 -3.97 -3.12 -29.86
CA ALA A 81 -4.25 -1.68 -29.75
C ALA A 81 -5.28 -1.36 -28.66
N ALA A 82 -6.25 -2.24 -28.42
CA ALA A 82 -7.23 -2.11 -27.35
C ALA A 82 -6.65 -2.41 -25.96
N VAL A 83 -5.83 -3.46 -25.83
CA VAL A 83 -5.33 -3.93 -24.53
C VAL A 83 -4.16 -3.09 -24.00
N VAL A 84 -3.29 -2.55 -24.86
CA VAL A 84 -2.12 -1.75 -24.47
C VAL A 84 -2.46 -0.57 -23.54
N PRO A 85 -3.39 0.35 -23.89
CA PRO A 85 -3.72 1.48 -23.01
C PRO A 85 -4.36 1.03 -21.69
N LEU A 86 -5.11 -0.09 -21.70
CA LEU A 86 -5.68 -0.66 -20.49
C LEU A 86 -4.59 -1.17 -19.55
N VAL A 87 -3.58 -1.86 -20.09
CA VAL A 87 -2.41 -2.31 -19.31
C VAL A 87 -1.60 -1.13 -18.79
N GLY A 88 -1.53 -0.02 -19.52
CA GLY A 88 -1.00 1.26 -19.01
C GLY A 88 -1.73 1.73 -17.75
N LYS A 89 -3.07 1.66 -17.71
CA LYS A 89 -3.85 1.94 -16.49
C LYS A 89 -3.54 0.94 -15.37
N LEU A 90 -3.43 -0.35 -15.68
CA LEU A 90 -3.08 -1.37 -14.68
C LEU A 90 -1.69 -1.12 -14.09
N LYS A 91 -0.72 -0.72 -14.91
CA LYS A 91 0.61 -0.32 -14.45
C LYS A 91 0.50 0.86 -13.48
N LYS A 92 -0.23 1.92 -13.87
CA LYS A 92 -0.47 3.11 -13.03
C LYS A 92 -1.08 2.74 -11.67
N PHE A 93 -2.07 1.83 -11.63
CA PHE A 93 -2.69 1.40 -10.38
C PHE A 93 -1.71 0.64 -9.47
N TYR A 94 -0.89 -0.24 -10.03
CA TYR A 94 0.15 -0.96 -9.28
C TYR A 94 1.21 0.01 -8.74
N GLU A 95 1.69 0.94 -9.55
CA GLU A 95 2.68 1.94 -9.11
C GLU A 95 2.09 2.87 -8.04
N PHE A 96 0.82 3.21 -8.15
CA PHE A 96 0.09 3.94 -7.10
C PHE A 96 0.07 3.17 -5.78
N SER A 97 -0.12 1.83 -5.80
CA SER A 97 -0.11 1.04 -4.56
C SER A 97 1.22 1.14 -3.81
N LEU A 98 2.34 1.29 -4.52
CA LEU A 98 3.66 1.46 -3.92
C LEU A 98 3.80 2.82 -3.21
N ARG A 99 3.23 3.88 -3.79
CA ARG A 99 3.19 5.21 -3.14
C ARG A 99 2.24 5.25 -1.95
N LEU A 100 1.14 4.50 -2.02
CA LEU A 100 0.21 4.33 -0.91
C LEU A 100 0.89 3.60 0.28
N GLU A 101 1.71 2.57 0.03
CA GLU A 101 2.56 1.94 1.05
C GLU A 101 3.47 2.96 1.74
N GLY A 102 4.16 3.81 0.97
CA GLY A 102 5.04 4.85 1.53
C GLY A 102 4.30 5.87 2.40
N SER A 103 3.13 6.32 1.93
CA SER A 103 2.26 7.26 2.67
C SER A 103 1.75 6.66 3.97
N LEU A 104 1.31 5.40 3.94
CA LEU A 104 0.90 4.67 5.12
C LEU A 104 2.04 4.58 6.15
N HIS A 105 3.26 4.28 5.72
CA HIS A 105 4.41 4.22 6.62
C HIS A 105 4.67 5.56 7.32
N GLY A 106 4.54 6.68 6.59
CA GLY A 106 4.65 8.03 7.16
C GLY A 106 3.58 8.32 8.21
N LEU A 107 2.33 7.97 7.93
CA LEU A 107 1.21 8.11 8.88
C LEU A 107 1.40 7.25 10.13
N LEU A 108 1.74 5.97 9.96
CA LEU A 108 1.97 5.07 11.09
C LEU A 108 3.10 5.60 11.99
N LYS A 109 4.21 6.07 11.41
CA LYS A 109 5.30 6.68 12.18
C LYS A 109 4.84 7.88 13.00
N ALA A 110 3.97 8.73 12.43
CA ALA A 110 3.46 9.92 13.11
C ALA A 110 2.43 9.60 14.21
N LEU A 111 1.51 8.67 13.93
CA LEU A 111 0.36 8.29 14.76
C LEU A 111 0.65 7.19 15.80
N THR A 112 1.79 6.52 15.71
CA THR A 112 2.21 5.47 16.67
C THR A 112 3.56 5.77 17.29
N SER A 113 3.95 7.04 17.35
CA SER A 113 5.15 7.40 18.10
C SER A 113 4.92 7.09 19.58
N ALA A 114 5.98 6.93 20.37
CA ALA A 114 5.75 6.63 21.77
C ALA A 114 5.50 7.88 22.65
N ARG A 115 5.38 9.09 22.05
CA ARG A 115 5.23 10.36 22.78
C ARG A 115 3.96 10.44 23.63
N CYS A 116 2.89 9.77 23.19
CA CYS A 116 1.59 9.78 23.82
C CYS A 116 0.84 8.46 23.54
N SER A 117 -0.30 8.26 24.18
CA SER A 117 -1.13 7.07 23.97
C SER A 117 -1.83 7.11 22.59
N PRO A 118 -2.31 5.96 22.07
CA PRO A 118 -3.05 5.93 20.81
C PRO A 118 -4.26 6.88 20.79
N THR A 119 -5.00 6.98 21.88
CA THR A 119 -6.15 7.91 21.99
C THR A 119 -5.69 9.36 21.91
N GLN A 120 -4.58 9.71 22.59
CA GLN A 120 -4.03 11.06 22.54
C GLN A 120 -3.50 11.41 21.15
N HIS A 121 -2.91 10.44 20.44
CA HIS A 121 -2.51 10.61 19.04
C HIS A 121 -3.71 10.96 18.16
N LEU A 122 -4.80 10.21 18.28
CA LEU A 122 -6.01 10.47 17.50
C LEU A 122 -6.66 11.82 17.84
N GLU A 123 -6.59 12.27 19.09
CA GLU A 123 -7.13 13.57 19.50
C GLU A 123 -6.25 14.76 19.08
N GLN A 124 -4.93 14.58 19.05
CA GLN A 124 -3.95 15.64 18.76
C GLN A 124 -3.62 15.76 17.28
N GLU A 125 -3.52 14.64 16.56
CA GLU A 125 -3.20 14.59 15.13
C GLU A 125 -4.41 14.20 14.29
N GLN A 126 -5.49 14.98 14.44
CA GLN A 126 -6.77 14.69 13.79
C GLN A 126 -6.67 14.72 12.26
N ALA A 127 -5.82 15.59 11.69
CA ALA A 127 -5.67 15.68 10.24
C ALA A 127 -4.98 14.42 9.68
N LEU A 128 -3.95 13.92 10.35
CA LEU A 128 -3.31 12.65 9.96
C LEU A 128 -4.22 11.44 10.22
N ALA A 129 -4.98 11.43 11.31
CA ALA A 129 -5.97 10.38 11.58
C ALA A 129 -7.06 10.33 10.50
N ARG A 130 -7.51 11.50 10.03
CA ARG A 130 -8.43 11.61 8.89
C ARG A 130 -7.82 11.05 7.61
N GLN A 131 -6.59 11.44 7.27
CA GLN A 131 -5.91 10.91 6.08
C GLN A 131 -5.72 9.39 6.15
N PHE A 132 -5.48 8.83 7.35
CA PHE A 132 -5.41 7.38 7.51
C PHE A 132 -6.75 6.70 7.18
N ALA A 133 -7.87 7.28 7.62
CA ALA A 133 -9.21 6.80 7.26
C ALA A 133 -9.49 6.96 5.75
N GLU A 134 -9.05 8.05 5.13
CA GLU A 134 -9.21 8.29 3.69
C GLU A 134 -8.42 7.27 2.84
N ILE A 135 -7.20 6.91 3.27
CA ILE A 135 -6.42 5.80 2.66
C ILE A 135 -7.22 4.49 2.72
N LEU A 136 -7.75 4.13 3.90
CA LEU A 136 -8.53 2.90 4.06
C LEU A 136 -9.81 2.91 3.20
N HIS A 137 -10.48 4.06 3.13
CA HIS A 137 -11.67 4.23 2.30
C HIS A 137 -11.35 4.02 0.81
N PHE A 138 -10.30 4.67 0.29
CA PHE A 138 -9.82 4.43 -1.07
C PHE A 138 -9.50 2.95 -1.30
N THR A 139 -8.76 2.32 -0.37
CA THR A 139 -8.36 0.92 -0.48
C THR A 139 -9.54 -0.02 -0.64
N LEU A 140 -10.55 0.10 0.22
CA LEU A 140 -11.75 -0.72 0.13
C LEU A 140 -12.52 -0.45 -1.16
N ARG A 141 -12.64 0.82 -1.55
CA ARG A 141 -13.36 1.20 -2.78
C ARG A 141 -12.70 0.67 -4.04
N PHE A 142 -11.38 0.76 -4.12
CA PHE A 142 -10.60 0.20 -5.22
C PHE A 142 -10.81 -1.32 -5.31
N ASP A 143 -10.68 -2.01 -4.17
CA ASP A 143 -10.77 -3.47 -4.13
C ASP A 143 -12.19 -3.97 -4.47
N GLU A 144 -13.25 -3.27 -4.02
CA GLU A 144 -14.64 -3.54 -4.43
C GLU A 144 -14.81 -3.47 -5.96
N LEU A 145 -14.37 -2.38 -6.57
CA LEU A 145 -14.46 -2.19 -8.02
C LEU A 145 -13.69 -3.29 -8.76
N LYS A 146 -12.45 -3.58 -8.31
CA LYS A 146 -11.62 -4.64 -8.87
C LYS A 146 -12.29 -6.01 -8.78
N MET A 147 -12.87 -6.35 -7.64
CA MET A 147 -13.52 -7.66 -7.43
C MET A 147 -14.70 -7.89 -8.38
N THR A 148 -15.41 -6.83 -8.75
CA THR A 148 -16.54 -6.90 -9.70
C THR A 148 -16.13 -6.85 -11.17
N ASN A 149 -14.83 -6.66 -11.47
CA ASN A 149 -14.34 -6.50 -12.84
C ASN A 149 -13.35 -7.62 -13.23
N PRO A 150 -13.83 -8.75 -13.77
CA PRO A 150 -12.97 -9.86 -14.19
C PRO A 150 -12.10 -9.52 -15.41
N ALA A 151 -12.40 -8.46 -16.17
CA ALA A 151 -11.63 -8.09 -17.36
C ALA A 151 -10.18 -7.72 -17.01
N ILE A 152 -9.93 -7.12 -15.84
CA ILE A 152 -8.59 -6.72 -15.37
C ILE A 152 -7.58 -7.86 -15.46
N GLN A 153 -7.92 -9.04 -14.91
CA GLN A 153 -7.01 -10.18 -14.94
C GLN A 153 -6.91 -10.81 -16.33
N ASN A 154 -8.01 -10.83 -17.09
CA ASN A 154 -8.06 -11.42 -18.42
C ASN A 154 -7.22 -10.62 -19.42
N ASP A 155 -7.38 -9.30 -19.43
CA ASP A 155 -6.66 -8.36 -20.28
C ASP A 155 -5.15 -8.44 -20.00
N PHE A 156 -4.76 -8.39 -18.72
CA PHE A 156 -3.35 -8.48 -18.35
C PHE A 156 -2.74 -9.85 -18.70
N SER A 157 -3.49 -10.93 -18.51
CA SER A 157 -3.06 -12.28 -18.90
C SER A 157 -2.93 -12.44 -20.41
N TYR A 158 -3.81 -11.81 -21.20
CA TYR A 158 -3.69 -11.76 -22.66
C TYR A 158 -2.45 -10.98 -23.07
N TYR A 159 -2.26 -9.76 -22.54
CA TYR A 159 -1.10 -8.91 -22.81
C TYR A 159 0.22 -9.65 -22.58
N ARG A 160 0.38 -10.31 -21.42
CA ARG A 160 1.59 -11.08 -21.10
C ARG A 160 1.87 -12.21 -22.09
N ARG A 161 0.83 -12.95 -22.49
CA ARG A 161 0.97 -14.06 -23.46
C ARG A 161 1.37 -13.54 -24.84
N THR A 162 0.75 -12.44 -25.28
CA THR A 162 1.04 -11.83 -26.59
C THR A 162 2.44 -11.22 -26.63
N LEU A 163 2.83 -10.48 -25.58
CA LEU A 163 4.18 -9.92 -25.45
C LEU A 163 5.28 -11.00 -25.50
N ASN A 164 5.08 -12.11 -24.79
CA ASN A 164 6.05 -13.22 -24.81
C ASN A 164 6.19 -13.86 -26.21
N ARG A 165 5.09 -14.01 -26.96
CA ARG A 165 5.13 -14.52 -28.35
C ARG A 165 5.84 -13.54 -29.29
N MET A 166 5.52 -12.24 -29.17
CA MET A 166 6.16 -11.20 -29.97
C MET A 166 7.68 -11.14 -29.75
N ARG A 167 8.14 -11.30 -28.50
CA ARG A 167 9.56 -11.34 -28.15
C ARG A 167 10.32 -12.51 -28.77
N ILE A 168 9.69 -13.69 -28.86
CA ILE A 168 10.29 -14.87 -29.49
C ILE A 168 10.46 -14.65 -31.00
N ASN A 169 9.52 -13.94 -31.63
CA ASN A 169 9.52 -13.70 -33.07
C ASN A 169 10.34 -12.47 -33.48
N ASN A 170 10.43 -11.44 -32.64
CA ASN A 170 11.11 -10.17 -32.91
C ASN A 170 12.01 -9.75 -31.73
N VAL A 171 13.33 -9.95 -31.87
CA VAL A 171 14.36 -9.64 -30.86
C VAL A 171 14.51 -8.13 -30.59
N ALA A 172 14.06 -7.27 -31.52
CA ALA A 172 14.24 -5.81 -31.43
C ALA A 172 13.13 -5.05 -30.68
N ALA A 173 12.08 -5.72 -30.19
CA ALA A 173 10.90 -5.07 -29.59
C ALA A 173 11.03 -4.77 -28.09
N GLU A 174 12.22 -4.89 -27.50
CA GLU A 174 12.40 -4.70 -26.04
C GLU A 174 12.42 -3.24 -25.59
N GLU A 175 12.81 -2.28 -26.44
CA GLU A 175 13.02 -0.89 -26.02
C GLU A 175 11.73 -0.04 -25.95
N GLU A 176 10.63 -0.49 -26.57
CA GLU A 176 9.41 0.32 -26.70
C GLU A 176 8.29 -0.09 -25.73
N ASN A 177 8.47 -1.19 -24.98
CA ASN A 177 7.43 -1.74 -24.11
C ASN A 177 7.56 -1.23 -22.65
N GLU A 178 6.53 -0.53 -22.17
CA GLU A 178 6.50 0.09 -20.83
C GLU A 178 6.53 -0.90 -19.65
N VAL A 179 6.25 -2.19 -19.87
CA VAL A 179 6.17 -3.23 -18.83
C VAL A 179 7.18 -4.34 -19.13
N ASN A 180 8.28 -4.36 -18.38
CA ASN A 180 9.25 -5.45 -18.45
C ASN A 180 8.74 -6.73 -17.73
N ASN A 181 9.43 -7.86 -17.94
CA ASN A 181 8.98 -9.16 -17.44
C ASN A 181 8.94 -9.23 -15.89
N GLU A 182 9.86 -8.57 -15.20
CA GLU A 182 9.89 -8.53 -13.73
C GLU A 182 8.69 -7.76 -13.16
N LEU A 183 8.44 -6.56 -13.70
CA LEU A 183 7.27 -5.75 -13.36
C LEU A 183 5.98 -6.51 -13.66
N ALA A 184 5.91 -7.20 -14.81
CA ALA A 184 4.75 -8.00 -15.19
C ALA A 184 4.46 -9.13 -14.18
N ASN A 185 5.50 -9.76 -13.62
CA ASN A 185 5.35 -10.79 -12.59
C ASN A 185 4.78 -10.20 -11.29
N ARG A 186 5.32 -9.05 -10.83
CA ARG A 186 4.81 -8.36 -9.62
C ARG A 186 3.37 -7.91 -9.78
N MET A 187 3.03 -7.31 -10.93
CA MET A 187 1.66 -6.92 -11.26
C MET A 187 0.71 -8.13 -11.31
N SER A 188 1.18 -9.27 -11.83
CA SER A 188 0.35 -10.49 -11.87
C SER A 188 -0.02 -10.97 -10.48
N LEU A 189 0.95 -10.99 -9.56
CA LEU A 189 0.70 -11.33 -8.15
C LEU A 189 -0.23 -10.31 -7.49
N PHE A 190 -0.05 -9.02 -7.77
CA PHE A 190 -0.93 -7.97 -7.29
C PHE A 190 -2.39 -8.25 -7.70
N TYR A 191 -2.67 -8.37 -9.01
CA TYR A 191 -4.04 -8.57 -9.49
C TYR A 191 -4.65 -9.95 -9.23
N ALA A 192 -3.83 -10.97 -8.94
CA ALA A 192 -4.32 -12.28 -8.51
C ALA A 192 -5.00 -12.22 -7.13
N ASN A 193 -4.62 -11.28 -6.26
CA ASN A 193 -5.26 -11.12 -4.95
C ASN A 193 -6.67 -10.53 -5.10
N ALA A 194 -7.65 -11.03 -4.33
CA ALA A 194 -9.01 -10.49 -4.34
C ALA A 194 -9.04 -9.00 -3.95
N THR A 195 -8.26 -8.64 -2.92
CA THR A 195 -8.17 -7.29 -2.35
C THR A 195 -6.72 -6.78 -2.44
N PRO A 196 -6.25 -6.39 -3.64
CA PRO A 196 -4.86 -6.06 -3.88
C PRO A 196 -4.36 -4.87 -3.06
N MET A 197 -5.14 -3.78 -2.95
CA MET A 197 -4.72 -2.61 -2.17
C MET A 197 -4.70 -2.92 -0.68
N LEU A 198 -5.68 -3.66 -0.17
CA LEU A 198 -5.71 -4.06 1.24
C LEU A 198 -4.55 -4.99 1.58
N LYS A 199 -4.18 -5.90 0.68
CA LYS A 199 -3.00 -6.76 0.85
C LYS A 199 -1.73 -5.93 0.95
N THR A 200 -1.56 -4.92 0.08
CA THR A 200 -0.44 -3.99 0.14
C THR A 200 -0.38 -3.25 1.47
N LEU A 201 -1.49 -2.70 1.97
CA LEU A 201 -1.50 -2.02 3.28
C LEU A 201 -1.20 -2.97 4.44
N SER A 202 -1.72 -4.20 4.39
CA SER A 202 -1.44 -5.23 5.40
C SER A 202 0.05 -5.58 5.46
N ASP A 203 0.68 -5.75 4.30
CA ASP A 203 2.11 -6.04 4.20
C ASP A 203 2.95 -4.84 4.69
N ALA A 204 2.58 -3.63 4.26
CA ALA A 204 3.22 -2.39 4.69
C ALA A 204 3.17 -2.20 6.22
N THR A 205 2.01 -2.48 6.83
CA THR A 205 1.82 -2.40 8.28
C THR A 205 2.67 -3.46 9.00
N THR A 206 2.70 -4.69 8.47
CA THR A 206 3.53 -5.78 9.02
C THR A 206 5.01 -5.44 8.97
N LYS A 207 5.46 -4.85 7.86
CA LYS A 207 6.83 -4.38 7.66
C LYS A 207 7.18 -3.25 8.62
N PHE A 208 6.30 -2.24 8.76
CA PHE A 208 6.47 -1.16 9.73
C PHE A 208 6.70 -1.67 11.15
N VAL A 209 5.91 -2.65 11.61
CA VAL A 209 6.07 -3.28 12.93
C VAL A 209 7.38 -4.08 13.04
N SER A 210 7.86 -4.64 11.92
CA SER A 210 9.04 -5.49 11.86
C SER A 210 10.35 -4.70 11.80
N ASP A 211 10.37 -3.52 11.19
CA ASP A 211 11.59 -2.72 10.98
C ASP A 211 12.30 -2.35 12.29
N MET A 212 11.56 -2.10 13.37
CA MET A 212 12.13 -1.88 14.71
C MET A 212 12.88 -3.11 15.25
N LYS A 213 12.39 -4.31 14.96
CA LYS A 213 13.08 -5.57 15.30
C LYS A 213 14.30 -5.77 14.40
N GLY A 214 14.19 -5.39 13.12
CA GLY A 214 15.25 -5.46 12.13
C GLY A 214 16.49 -4.67 12.55
N CYS A 215 16.33 -3.41 12.99
CA CYS A 215 17.46 -2.59 13.45
C CYS A 215 18.20 -3.22 14.64
N ILE A 216 17.47 -3.75 15.62
CA ILE A 216 18.08 -4.42 16.79
C ILE A 216 18.75 -5.73 16.38
N LYS A 217 18.17 -6.48 15.44
CA LYS A 217 18.75 -7.71 14.91
C LYS A 217 20.05 -7.46 14.17
N VAL A 218 20.10 -6.44 13.30
CA VAL A 218 21.32 -6.05 12.58
C VAL A 218 22.44 -5.72 13.56
N LEU A 219 22.15 -4.99 14.65
CA LEU A 219 23.13 -4.72 15.69
C LEU A 219 23.57 -6.01 16.40
N LYS A 220 22.64 -6.91 16.73
CA LYS A 220 22.97 -8.19 17.39
C LYS A 220 23.77 -9.17 16.53
N ASP A 221 23.68 -9.05 15.20
CA ASP A 221 24.40 -9.90 14.25
C ASP A 221 25.86 -9.41 14.01
N GLN A 222 26.26 -8.27 14.60
CA GLN A 222 27.66 -7.77 14.56
C GLN A 222 28.48 -8.25 15.77
N PRO A 223 29.82 -8.24 15.70
CA PRO A 223 30.68 -8.55 16.85
C PRO A 223 30.35 -7.64 18.05
N GLN A 224 30.06 -8.22 19.22
CA GLN A 224 29.60 -7.46 20.39
C GLN A 224 30.49 -6.25 20.74
N SER A 225 31.82 -6.40 20.59
CA SER A 225 32.79 -5.34 20.87
C SER A 225 32.61 -4.07 20.03
N SER A 226 31.98 -4.14 18.84
CA SER A 226 31.78 -2.99 17.95
C SER A 226 30.43 -2.30 18.12
N VAL A 227 29.44 -2.95 18.73
CA VAL A 227 28.05 -2.49 18.79
C VAL A 227 27.48 -2.34 20.20
N GLU A 228 28.21 -2.77 21.23
CA GLU A 228 27.73 -2.69 22.64
C GLU A 228 27.37 -1.25 23.04
N GLY A 229 28.13 -0.25 22.59
CA GLY A 229 27.82 1.16 22.82
C GLY A 229 26.49 1.59 22.17
N LEU A 230 26.19 1.09 20.96
CA LEU A 230 24.94 1.38 20.25
C LEU A 230 23.75 0.65 20.89
N LEU A 231 23.92 -0.60 21.31
CA LEU A 231 22.91 -1.33 22.07
C LEU A 231 22.63 -0.65 23.43
N ASN A 232 23.65 -0.13 24.11
CA ASN A 232 23.48 0.63 25.35
C ASN A 232 22.80 1.98 25.11
N ALA A 233 23.10 2.67 24.01
CA ALA A 233 22.34 3.86 23.62
C ALA A 233 20.84 3.52 23.43
N LEU A 234 20.54 2.40 22.76
CA LEU A 234 19.17 1.91 22.62
C LEU A 234 18.54 1.48 23.95
N ARG A 235 19.30 0.97 24.93
CA ARG A 235 18.78 0.55 26.24
C ARG A 235 18.49 1.72 27.18
N TYR A 236 19.37 2.73 27.18
CA TYR A 236 19.37 3.77 28.22
C TYR A 236 18.97 5.15 27.74
N THR A 237 19.03 5.41 26.42
CA THR A 237 18.73 6.73 25.85
C THR A 237 17.37 6.77 25.17
N THR A 238 16.76 5.60 24.89
CA THR A 238 15.40 5.55 24.34
C THR A 238 14.38 5.85 25.44
N LYS A 239 13.57 6.88 25.21
CA LYS A 239 12.55 7.35 26.16
C LYS A 239 11.47 6.30 26.46
N HIS A 240 11.20 5.42 25.51
CA HIS A 240 9.97 4.62 25.47
C HIS A 240 10.20 3.10 25.53
N LEU A 241 11.44 2.65 25.67
CA LEU A 241 11.74 1.23 25.70
C LEU A 241 11.03 0.50 26.84
N ASN A 242 10.83 1.18 27.97
CA ASN A 242 10.25 0.61 29.17
C ASN A 242 8.72 0.75 29.26
N ASP A 243 8.09 1.49 28.35
CA ASP A 243 6.64 1.73 28.37
C ASP A 243 5.85 0.42 28.24
N GLU A 244 4.71 0.30 28.92
CA GLU A 244 3.89 -0.93 28.91
C GLU A 244 3.43 -1.30 27.49
N THR A 245 3.25 -0.29 26.63
CA THR A 245 2.85 -0.42 25.22
C THR A 245 3.96 -0.95 24.32
N THR A 246 5.23 -0.93 24.77
CA THR A 246 6.37 -1.39 23.97
C THR A 246 6.40 -2.91 23.88
N SER A 247 6.50 -3.44 22.65
CA SER A 247 6.47 -4.87 22.35
C SER A 247 7.41 -5.69 23.23
N LYS A 248 6.88 -6.72 23.90
CA LYS A 248 7.66 -7.67 24.73
C LYS A 248 8.83 -8.27 23.96
N GLN A 249 8.66 -8.51 22.67
CA GLN A 249 9.70 -9.08 21.83
C GLN A 249 10.89 -8.11 21.64
N ILE A 250 10.61 -6.81 21.45
CA ILE A 250 11.65 -5.77 21.36
C ILE A 250 12.39 -5.63 22.70
N LYS A 251 11.66 -5.63 23.82
CA LYS A 251 12.25 -5.63 25.17
C LYS A 251 13.18 -6.81 25.37
N ASN A 252 12.73 -8.02 25.04
CA ASN A 252 13.54 -9.24 25.12
C ASN A 252 14.78 -9.17 24.22
N MET A 253 14.66 -8.55 23.03
CA MET A 253 15.80 -8.36 22.14
C MET A 253 16.84 -7.38 22.67
N LEU A 254 16.51 -6.48 23.61
CA LEU A 254 17.45 -5.53 24.20
C LEU A 254 17.86 -5.84 25.64
N GLN A 255 17.37 -6.96 26.22
CA GLN A 255 17.83 -7.42 27.52
C GLN A 255 19.34 -7.65 27.53
N VAL A 256 19.96 -7.32 28.67
CA VAL A 256 21.36 -7.65 28.97
C VAL A 256 21.36 -9.13 29.35
N ASN A 257 22.09 -9.95 28.58
CA ASN A 257 22.34 -11.35 28.94
C ASN A 257 23.34 -11.43 30.09
#